data_AF-A0A6F8XKD4-F1
#
_entry.id   AF-A0A6F8XKD4-F1
#
_cell.length_a   1.000
_cell.length_b   1.000
_cell.length_c   1.000
_cell.angle_alpha   90.00
_cell.angle_beta   90.00
_cell.angle_gamma   90.00
#
_symmetry.space_group_name_H-M   'P 1'
#
loop_
_entity.id
_entity.type
_entity.pdbx_description
1 polymer ?
#
loop_
_entity_poly.entity_id
_entity_poly.type
_entity_poly.pdbx_seq_one_letter_code
_entity_poly.pdbx_strand_id
1 'polypeptide(L)'
;MDSDSPTAWVFARFEDLFLSWVDRELPDEATQTRVIDWMRDRRADPFAGMLRDLNHPNLWFGRVPHTLDKAGTLVTVSYQILMRTRIVRCMSIGRVGLPM
;
A
#
# COMPACT_ATOMS: atom_id res chain seq x y z
N MET A 1 2.76 -34.35 6.29
CA MET A 1 2.17 -33.43 5.31
C MET A 1 2.69 -32.05 5.66
N ASP A 2 3.78 -31.62 5.02
CA ASP A 2 4.23 -30.23 5.12
C ASP A 2 3.20 -29.38 4.39
N SER A 3 2.39 -28.63 5.14
CA SER A 3 1.54 -27.59 4.58
C SER A 3 2.46 -26.44 4.17
N ASP A 4 3.01 -26.51 2.96
CA ASP A 4 3.82 -25.47 2.32
C ASP A 4 2.94 -24.25 2.03
N SER A 5 2.63 -23.51 3.10
CA SER A 5 1.95 -22.22 3.00
C SER A 5 2.95 -21.26 2.37
N PRO A 6 2.64 -20.63 1.23
CA PRO A 6 3.59 -19.74 0.58
C PRO A 6 4.03 -18.65 1.57
N THR A 7 5.35 -18.53 1.77
CA THR A 7 5.93 -17.55 2.71
C THR A 7 5.38 -16.15 2.42
N ALA A 8 4.78 -15.50 3.42
CA ALA A 8 4.20 -14.17 3.25
C ALA A 8 5.22 -13.16 2.68
N TRP A 9 4.75 -12.18 1.92
CA TRP A 9 5.59 -11.11 1.39
C TRP A 9 6.07 -10.18 2.51
N VAL A 10 7.32 -9.75 2.41
CA VAL A 10 7.94 -8.82 3.36
C VAL A 10 7.77 -7.39 2.88
N PHE A 11 7.06 -6.56 3.66
CA PHE A 11 6.89 -5.14 3.36
C PHE A 11 8.00 -4.30 4.00
N ALA A 12 8.95 -3.86 3.18
CA ALA A 12 10.05 -3.00 3.59
C ALA A 12 9.65 -1.52 3.52
N ARG A 13 10.13 -0.72 4.48
CA ARG A 13 9.92 0.74 4.60
C ARG A 13 8.47 1.21 4.78
N PHE A 14 7.53 0.28 4.95
CA PHE A 14 6.13 0.66 5.12
C PHE A 14 5.93 1.48 6.39
N GLU A 15 6.46 1.01 7.52
CA GLU A 15 6.31 1.67 8.82
C GLU A 15 6.89 3.09 8.81
N ASP A 16 8.12 3.25 8.32
CA ASP A 16 8.77 4.56 8.20
C ASP A 16 7.95 5.54 7.34
N LEU A 17 7.47 5.07 6.18
CA LEU A 17 6.68 5.91 5.27
C LEU A 17 5.27 6.18 5.79
N PHE A 18 4.69 5.24 6.54
CA PHE A 18 3.40 5.40 7.20
C PHE A 18 3.49 6.47 8.28
N LEU A 19 4.47 6.38 9.19
CA LEU A 19 4.67 7.39 10.23
C LEU A 19 4.97 8.77 9.63
N SER A 20 5.82 8.84 8.60
CA SER A 20 6.08 10.09 7.89
C SER A 20 4.84 10.68 7.19
N TRP A 21 3.98 9.82 6.64
CA TRP A 21 2.70 10.26 6.06
C TRP A 21 1.72 10.74 7.14
N VAL A 22 1.62 10.04 8.27
CA VAL A 22 0.76 10.42 9.39
C VAL A 22 1.16 11.80 9.95
N ASP A 23 2.45 12.03 10.15
CA ASP A 23 2.98 13.31 10.63
C ASP A 23 2.69 14.46 9.64
N ARG A 24 2.87 14.21 8.34
CA ARG A 24 2.70 15.22 7.29
C ARG A 24 1.23 15.57 7.00
N GLU A 25 0.35 14.58 6.97
CA GLU A 25 -1.02 14.73 6.46
C GLU A 25 -2.11 14.56 7.53
N LEU A 26 -1.73 14.31 8.79
CA LEU A 26 -2.60 14.24 9.96
C LEU A 26 -3.92 13.47 9.71
N PRO A 27 -3.88 12.24 9.17
CA PRO A 27 -5.08 11.43 8.96
C PRO A 27 -5.75 11.06 10.29
N ASP A 28 -7.08 10.94 10.29
CA ASP A 28 -7.80 10.39 11.44
C ASP A 28 -7.42 8.92 11.71
N GLU A 29 -7.65 8.47 12.95
CA GLU A 29 -7.31 7.11 13.39
C GLU A 29 -8.02 6.02 12.57
N ALA A 30 -9.23 6.29 12.10
CA ALA A 30 -9.98 5.37 11.25
C ALA A 30 -9.28 5.14 9.91
N THR A 31 -8.78 6.21 9.27
CA THR A 31 -8.02 6.15 8.02
C THR A 31 -6.68 5.47 8.24
N GLN A 32 -5.99 5.78 9.34
CA GLN A 32 -4.75 5.11 9.72
C GLN A 32 -4.93 3.59 9.85
N THR A 33 -5.95 3.16 10.58
CA THR A 33 -6.32 1.73 10.74
C THR A 33 -6.58 1.06 9.39
N ARG A 34 -7.33 1.70 8.49
CA ARG A 34 -7.61 1.15 7.14
C ARG A 34 -6.35 0.93 6.32
N VAL A 35 -5.37 1.83 6.40
CA VAL A 35 -4.08 1.70 5.70
C VAL A 35 -3.25 0.55 6.26
N ILE A 36 -3.25 0.38 7.59
CA ILE A 36 -2.57 -0.74 8.27
C ILE A 36 -3.19 -2.08 7.88
N ASP A 37 -4.52 -2.19 7.92
CA ASP A 37 -5.23 -3.43 7.58
C ASP A 37 -5.06 -3.78 6.10
N TRP A 38 -5.14 -2.78 5.21
CA TRP A 38 -4.85 -2.99 3.80
C TRP A 38 -3.44 -3.55 3.56
N MET A 39 -2.42 -3.04 4.27
CA MET A 39 -1.06 -3.56 4.17
C MET A 39 -0.95 -5.02 4.67
N ARG A 40 -1.65 -5.36 5.76
CA ARG A 40 -1.70 -6.74 6.27
C ARG A 40 -2.22 -7.71 5.21
N ASP A 41 -3.30 -7.35 4.51
CA ASP A 41 -3.85 -8.17 3.42
C ASP A 41 -2.85 -8.34 2.27
N ARG A 42 -2.10 -7.28 1.92
CA ARG A 42 -1.13 -7.34 0.82
C ARG A 42 0.07 -8.23 1.12
N ARG A 43 0.32 -8.62 2.38
CA ARG A 43 1.35 -9.62 2.70
C ARG A 43 1.01 -11.00 2.14
N ALA A 44 -0.28 -11.30 1.94
CA ALA A 44 -0.71 -12.53 1.27
C ALA A 44 -0.60 -12.39 -0.26
N ASP A 45 -1.10 -11.29 -0.81
CA ASP A 45 -1.07 -10.99 -2.24
C ASP A 45 -0.81 -9.49 -2.52
N PRO A 46 0.42 -9.12 -2.92
CA PRO A 46 0.77 -7.73 -3.22
C PRO A 46 0.36 -7.29 -4.63
N PHE A 47 -0.32 -8.12 -5.41
CA PHE A 47 -0.80 -7.74 -6.75
C PHE A 47 -2.29 -7.35 -6.72
N ALA A 48 -3.05 -7.89 -5.77
CA ALA A 48 -4.48 -7.67 -5.67
C ALA A 48 -4.82 -6.16 -5.65
N GLY A 49 -5.68 -5.73 -6.57
CA GLY A 49 -6.18 -4.36 -6.65
C GLY A 49 -5.14 -3.29 -7.04
N MET A 50 -3.93 -3.69 -7.45
CA MET A 50 -2.86 -2.79 -7.87
C MET A 50 -2.77 -2.67 -9.39
N LEU A 51 -2.35 -1.50 -9.86
CA LEU A 51 -2.01 -1.25 -11.25
C LEU A 51 -0.50 -1.19 -11.40
N ARG A 52 0.01 -1.86 -12.42
CA ARG A 52 1.44 -1.83 -12.75
C ARG A 52 1.73 -0.62 -13.64
N ASP A 53 2.77 0.12 -13.30
CA ASP A 53 3.31 1.15 -14.18
C ASP A 53 4.07 0.50 -15.36
N LEU A 54 3.72 0.88 -16.58
CA LEU A 54 4.32 0.30 -17.79
C LEU A 54 5.70 0.88 -18.11
N ASN A 55 6.01 2.08 -17.59
CA ASN A 55 7.26 2.78 -17.85
C ASN A 55 8.32 2.48 -16.78
N HIS A 56 7.90 2.03 -15.59
CA HIS A 56 8.77 1.69 -14.46
C HIS A 56 8.59 0.23 -14.07
N PRO A 57 9.49 -0.67 -14.51
CA PRO A 57 9.42 -2.09 -14.17
C PRO A 57 9.30 -2.31 -12.67
N ASN A 58 8.37 -3.17 -12.29
CA ASN A 58 8.06 -3.55 -10.92
C ASN A 58 7.45 -2.46 -10.03
N LEU A 59 7.15 -1.27 -10.54
CA LEU A 59 6.38 -0.27 -9.80
C LEU A 59 4.88 -0.56 -9.91
N TRP A 60 4.22 -0.57 -8.77
CA TRP A 60 2.79 -0.79 -8.63
C TRP A 60 2.19 0.33 -7.79
N PHE A 61 0.98 0.74 -8.13
CA PHE A 61 0.23 1.76 -7.40
C PHE A 61 -1.23 1.37 -7.28
N GLY A 62 -1.88 1.80 -6.20
CA GLY A 62 -3.25 1.46 -5.93
C GLY A 62 -3.86 2.36 -4.88
N ARG A 63 -5.19 2.29 -4.77
CA ARG A 63 -5.95 2.98 -3.73
C ARG A 63 -6.13 2.07 -2.52
N VAL A 64 -6.10 2.66 -1.34
CA VAL A 64 -6.53 1.99 -0.11
C VAL A 64 -8.06 2.06 -0.05
N PRO A 65 -8.78 0.93 -0.08
CA PRO A 65 -10.24 0.91 -0.05
C PRO A 65 -10.81 1.63 1.18
N HIS A 66 -12.02 2.16 1.03
CA HIS A 66 -12.76 2.83 2.12
C HIS A 66 -12.05 4.07 2.70
N THR A 67 -11.12 4.69 1.99
CA THR A 67 -10.47 5.94 2.40
C THR A 67 -10.98 7.18 1.67
N LEU A 68 -11.95 7.03 0.76
CA LEU A 68 -12.59 8.15 0.08
C LEU A 68 -13.42 8.96 1.06
N ASP A 69 -13.08 10.24 1.24
CA ASP A 69 -13.80 11.18 2.09
C ASP A 69 -14.85 12.01 1.33
N LYS A 70 -15.57 12.85 2.07
CA LYS A 70 -16.60 13.74 1.51
C LYS A 70 -16.05 14.82 0.57
N ALA A 71 -14.74 15.09 0.63
CA ALA A 71 -14.07 16.05 -0.22
C ALA A 71 -13.53 15.40 -1.52
N GLY A 72 -13.84 14.12 -1.76
CA GLY A 72 -13.38 13.41 -2.95
C GLY A 72 -11.90 13.01 -2.88
N THR A 73 -11.31 13.00 -1.68
CA THR A 73 -9.91 12.63 -1.47
C THR A 73 -9.80 11.20 -0.95
N LEU A 74 -8.83 10.43 -1.44
CA LEU A 74 -8.57 9.06 -0.99
C LEU A 74 -7.08 8.82 -0.78
N VAL A 75 -6.72 7.76 -0.05
CA VAL A 75 -5.33 7.36 0.16
C VAL A 75 -4.86 6.43 -0.96
N THR A 76 -3.68 6.71 -1.48
CA THR A 76 -2.95 5.88 -2.44
C THR A 76 -1.64 5.40 -1.85
N VAL A 77 -1.20 4.25 -2.32
CA VAL A 77 0.11 3.67 -2.00
C VAL A 77 0.78 3.26 -3.30
N SER A 78 2.09 3.45 -3.37
CA SER A 78 2.93 2.84 -4.40
C SER A 78 4.05 2.01 -3.80
N TYR A 79 4.41 0.92 -4.46
CA TYR A 79 5.52 0.07 -4.06
C TYR A 79 6.19 -0.63 -5.23
N GLN A 80 7.44 -1.05 -5.00
CA GLN A 80 8.15 -1.94 -5.89
C GLN A 80 8.03 -3.39 -5.43
N ILE A 81 7.75 -4.32 -6.33
CA ILE A 81 7.73 -5.76 -6.03
C ILE A 81 9.02 -6.42 -6.52
N LEU A 82 9.83 -6.94 -5.60
CA LEU A 82 11.04 -7.69 -5.89
C LEU A 82 10.75 -9.19 -5.86
N MET A 83 10.38 -9.75 -7.01
CA MET A 83 9.89 -11.14 -7.15
C MET A 83 10.83 -12.19 -6.55
N ARG A 84 12.14 -12.06 -6.80
CA ARG A 84 13.13 -13.07 -6.38
C ARG A 84 13.28 -13.16 -4.87
N THR A 85 13.11 -12.06 -4.15
CA THR A 85 13.33 -11.97 -2.70
C THR A 85 12.03 -11.94 -1.90
N ARG A 86 10.87 -11.95 -2.58
CA ARG A 86 9.54 -11.77 -1.97
C ARG A 86 9.44 -10.50 -1.11
N ILE A 87 10.10 -9.42 -1.55
CA ILE A 87 10.08 -8.12 -0.88
C ILE A 87 9.17 -7.16 -1.64
N VAL A 88 8.30 -6.48 -0.91
CA VAL A 88 7.56 -5.31 -1.36
C VAL A 88 8.17 -4.07 -0.72
N ARG A 89 8.78 -3.21 -1.52
CA ARG A 89 9.40 -1.97 -1.04
C ARG A 89 8.40 -0.83 -1.19
N CYS A 90 7.89 -0.33 -0.06
CA CYS A 90 7.02 0.85 -0.07
C CYS A 90 7.79 2.06 -0.63
N MET A 91 7.15 2.77 -1.56
CA MET A 91 7.72 3.93 -2.25
C MET A 91 7.03 5.23 -1.82
N SER A 92 5.70 5.21 -1.70
CA SER A 92 4.94 6.36 -1.21
C SER A 92 3.61 5.96 -0.58
N ILE A 93 3.15 6.79 0.36
CA ILE A 93 1.79 6.82 0.90
C ILE A 93 1.37 8.29 0.86
N GLY A 94 0.18 8.57 0.33
CA GLY A 94 -0.32 9.94 0.24
C GLY A 94 -1.78 10.02 -0.20
N ARG A 95 -2.38 11.18 0.02
CA ARG A 95 -3.73 11.49 -0.44
C ARG A 95 -3.75 12.03 -1.88
N VAL A 96 -4.75 11.63 -2.64
CA VAL A 96 -5.05 12.19 -3.97
C VAL A 96 -6.50 12.65 -4.02
N GLY A 97 -6.73 13.86 -4.53
CA GLY A 97 -8.07 14.35 -4.87
C GLY A 97 -8.50 13.80 -6.21
N LEU A 98 -9.72 13.27 -6.30
CA LEU A 98 -10.32 12.91 -7.57
C LEU A 98 -10.79 14.19 -8.29
N PRO A 99 -10.57 14.33 -9.61
CA PRO A 99 -11.20 15.41 -10.35
C PRO A 99 -12.72 15.29 -10.25
N MET A 100 -13.37 16.39 -9.85
CA MET A 100 -14.83 16.54 -9.84
C MET A 100 -15.37 16.81 -11.24
#